data_AF-A0A7C6EMR2-F1
#
_entry.id   AF-A0A7C6EMR2-F1
#
_cell.length_a   1.000
_cell.length_b   1.000
_cell.length_c   1.000
_cell.angle_alpha   90.00
_cell.angle_beta   90.00
_cell.angle_gamma   90.00
#
_symmetry.space_group_name_H-M   'P 1'
#
loop_
_entity.id
_entity.type
_entity.pdbx_description
1 polymer ?
#
loop_
_entity_poly.entity_id
_entity_poly.type
_entity_poly.pdbx_seq_one_letter_code
_entity_poly.pdbx_strand_id
1 'polypeptide(L)'
;EYEGKYPEAMRCLEEGLEDSLQFYNFPEIDKRRVSSTNVLERTNCEIRRRSRVVGVFPSIGSYLRLVTSYLIEYMEGWANEYAYIKADKLGPLLEEGMVQAAN
;
A
#
# COMPACT_ATOMS: atom_id res chain seq x y z
N GLU A 1 -13.81 -17.98 -19.10
CA GLU A 1 -13.44 -19.21 -18.36
C GLU A 1 -13.67 -19.09 -16.84
N TYR A 2 -13.28 -17.97 -16.20
CA TYR A 2 -13.38 -17.81 -14.74
C TYR A 2 -14.73 -17.27 -14.23
N GLU A 3 -15.53 -16.65 -15.09
CA GLU A 3 -16.83 -16.05 -14.74
C GLU A 3 -17.81 -17.03 -14.07
N GLY A 4 -17.90 -18.28 -14.58
CA GLY A 4 -18.74 -19.31 -13.96
C GLY A 4 -18.13 -19.96 -12.70
N LYS A 5 -16.82 -19.83 -12.46
CA LYS A 5 -16.11 -20.46 -11.33
C LYS A 5 -15.97 -19.52 -10.13
N TYR A 6 -15.73 -18.24 -10.37
CA TYR A 6 -15.46 -17.22 -9.34
C TYR A 6 -16.22 -15.92 -9.63
N PRO A 7 -17.57 -15.95 -9.58
CA PRO A 7 -18.39 -14.81 -9.98
C PRO A 7 -18.12 -13.55 -9.15
N GLU A 8 -17.87 -13.69 -7.84
CA GLU A 8 -17.57 -12.54 -6.97
C GLU A 8 -16.21 -11.90 -7.25
N ALA A 9 -15.19 -12.71 -7.56
CA ALA A 9 -13.88 -12.21 -7.91
C ALA A 9 -13.91 -11.47 -9.26
N MET A 10 -14.67 -11.98 -10.23
CA MET A 10 -14.86 -11.31 -11.52
C MET A 10 -15.61 -10.00 -11.34
N ARG A 11 -16.69 -9.97 -10.55
CA ARG A 11 -17.41 -8.72 -10.23
C ARG A 11 -16.49 -7.69 -9.58
N CYS A 12 -15.66 -8.10 -8.61
CA CYS A 12 -14.70 -7.19 -7.96
C CYS A 12 -13.67 -6.63 -8.96
N LEU A 13 -13.18 -7.46 -9.89
CA LEU A 13 -12.28 -7.01 -10.95
C LEU A 13 -12.95 -6.03 -11.91
N GLU A 14 -14.20 -6.28 -12.29
CA GLU A 14 -14.98 -5.39 -13.17
C GLU A 14 -15.24 -4.04 -12.51
N GLU A 15 -15.66 -4.04 -11.25
CA GLU A 15 -15.90 -2.82 -10.45
C GLU A 15 -14.61 -2.01 -10.25
N GLY A 16 -13.46 -2.68 -10.04
CA GLY A 16 -12.16 -2.06 -9.82
C GLY A 16 -11.26 -1.96 -11.06
N LEU A 17 -11.80 -2.17 -12.27
CA LEU A 17 -10.99 -2.27 -13.48
C LEU A 17 -10.27 -0.96 -13.79
N GLU A 18 -10.97 0.17 -13.68
CA GLU A 18 -10.42 1.50 -13.96
C GLU A 18 -9.24 1.82 -13.03
N ASP A 19 -9.43 1.62 -11.72
CA ASP A 19 -8.37 1.77 -10.71
C ASP A 19 -7.17 0.86 -11.01
N SER A 20 -7.43 -0.38 -11.43
CA SER A 20 -6.37 -1.35 -11.77
C SER A 20 -5.57 -0.91 -13.00
N LEU A 21 -6.20 -0.25 -13.98
CA LEU A 21 -5.53 0.26 -15.17
C LEU A 21 -4.63 1.46 -14.87
N GLN A 22 -4.88 2.20 -13.78
CA GLN A 22 -4.00 3.30 -13.34
C GLN A 22 -2.55 2.84 -13.13
N PHE A 23 -2.34 1.55 -12.85
CA PHE A 23 -1.03 0.90 -12.80
C PHE A 23 -0.12 1.25 -14.00
N TYR A 24 -0.69 1.39 -15.19
CA TYR A 24 0.08 1.67 -16.41
C TYR A 24 0.52 3.13 -16.54
N ASN A 25 -0.04 4.04 -15.75
CA ASN A 25 0.26 5.47 -15.79
C ASN A 25 1.56 5.84 -15.03
N PHE A 26 2.31 4.86 -14.53
CA PHE A 26 3.55 5.07 -13.78
C PHE A 26 4.77 4.47 -14.51
N PRO A 27 5.17 5.01 -15.68
CA PRO A 27 6.26 4.43 -16.49
C PRO A 27 7.64 4.50 -15.80
N GLU A 28 7.85 5.50 -14.96
CA GLU A 28 9.12 5.72 -14.25
C GLU A 28 9.33 4.81 -13.03
N ILE A 29 8.27 4.14 -12.58
CA ILE A 29 8.31 3.23 -11.43
C ILE A 29 8.41 1.79 -11.94
N ASP A 30 9.28 0.98 -11.32
CA ASP A 30 9.34 -0.45 -11.60
C ASP A 30 7.99 -1.12 -11.31
N LYS A 31 7.36 -1.64 -12.36
CA LYS A 31 6.08 -2.37 -12.32
C LYS A 31 6.05 -3.49 -11.28
N ARG A 32 7.18 -4.17 -11.06
CA ARG A 32 7.28 -5.23 -10.03
C ARG A 32 7.12 -4.69 -8.62
N ARG A 33 7.55 -3.45 -8.37
CA ARG A 33 7.39 -2.79 -7.07
C ARG A 33 5.96 -2.35 -6.86
N VAL A 34 5.31 -1.79 -7.88
CA VAL A 34 3.91 -1.36 -7.80
C VAL A 34 2.96 -2.56 -7.62
N SER A 35 3.20 -3.68 -8.33
CA SER A 35 2.34 -4.87 -8.24
C SER A 35 2.61 -5.73 -6.99
N SER A 36 3.66 -5.45 -6.23
CA SER A 36 4.08 -6.28 -5.12
C SER A 36 3.38 -5.87 -3.82
N THR A 37 2.70 -6.82 -3.17
CA THR A 37 2.11 -6.63 -1.84
C THR A 37 3.08 -6.93 -0.69
N ASN A 38 4.33 -7.31 -0.97
CA ASN A 38 5.28 -7.78 0.06
C ASN A 38 5.48 -6.80 1.22
N VAL A 39 5.56 -5.50 0.93
CA VAL A 39 5.73 -4.46 1.96
C VAL A 39 4.49 -4.38 2.84
N LEU A 40 3.29 -4.35 2.23
CA LEU A 40 2.01 -4.31 2.93
C LEU A 40 1.81 -5.56 3.79
N GLU A 41 2.04 -6.74 3.22
CA GLU A 41 1.91 -8.01 3.94
C GLU A 41 2.90 -8.14 5.09
N ARG A 42 4.14 -7.68 4.91
CA ARG A 42 5.13 -7.67 6.00
C ARG A 42 4.70 -6.75 7.14
N THR A 43 4.24 -5.54 6.83
CA THR A 43 3.73 -4.59 7.84
C THR A 43 2.51 -5.16 8.56
N ASN A 44 1.55 -5.74 7.83
CA ASN A 44 0.36 -6.37 8.41
C ASN A 44 0.72 -7.58 9.29
N CYS A 45 1.67 -8.41 8.86
CA CYS A 45 2.17 -9.53 9.64
C CYS A 45 2.79 -9.05 10.97
N GLU A 46 3.60 -8.00 10.94
CA GLU A 46 4.22 -7.43 12.12
C GLU A 46 3.22 -6.76 13.08
N ILE A 47 2.17 -6.13 12.56
CA ILE A 47 1.05 -5.62 13.37
C ILE A 47 0.31 -6.77 14.05
N ARG A 48 -0.01 -7.84 13.31
CA ARG A 48 -0.67 -9.05 13.86
C ARG A 48 0.22 -9.75 14.89
N ARG A 49 1.52 -9.84 14.66
CA ARG A 49 2.49 -10.44 15.60
C ARG A 49 2.55 -9.68 16.91
N ARG A 50 2.67 -8.34 16.88
CA ARG A 50 2.73 -7.49 18.08
C ARG A 50 1.41 -7.47 18.84
N SER A 51 0.29 -7.34 18.13
CA SER A 51 -1.04 -7.33 18.77
C SER A 51 -1.39 -8.68 19.40
N ARG A 52 -0.97 -9.80 18.80
CA ARG A 52 -1.17 -11.14 19.35
C ARG A 52 -0.53 -11.35 20.72
N VAL A 53 0.60 -10.71 21.02
CA VAL A 53 1.26 -10.79 22.34
C VAL A 53 0.41 -10.14 23.43
N VAL A 54 -0.33 -9.07 23.10
CA VAL A 54 -1.21 -8.38 24.05
C VAL A 54 -2.52 -9.15 24.26
N GLY A 55 -3.01 -9.84 23.22
CA GLY A 55 -4.24 -10.62 23.27
C GLY A 55 -5.50 -9.74 23.23
N VAL A 56 -5.88 -9.15 24.37
CA VAL A 56 -7.08 -8.30 24.50
C VAL A 56 -6.68 -6.89 24.92
N PHE A 57 -7.12 -5.90 24.15
CA PHE A 57 -6.84 -4.50 24.44
C PHE A 57 -7.95 -3.88 25.30
N PRO A 58 -7.61 -3.02 26.28
CA PRO A 58 -8.60 -2.37 27.15
C PRO A 58 -9.37 -1.24 26.45
N SER A 59 -8.89 -0.76 25.30
CA SER A 59 -9.57 0.24 24.46
C SER A 59 -8.96 0.30 23.06
N ILE A 60 -9.71 0.90 22.12
CA ILE A 60 -9.21 1.19 20.76
C ILE A 60 -7.95 2.07 20.82
N GLY A 61 -7.92 3.07 21.72
CA GLY A 61 -6.76 3.94 21.89
C GLY A 61 -5.49 3.20 22.31
N SER A 62 -5.61 2.13 23.10
CA SER A 62 -4.47 1.29 23.45
C SER A 62 -3.94 0.47 22.28
N TYR A 63 -4.83 -0.03 21.41
CA TYR A 63 -4.43 -0.70 20.17
C TYR A 63 -3.75 0.27 19.19
N LEU A 64 -4.36 1.44 18.98
CA LEU A 64 -3.80 2.49 18.12
C LEU A 64 -2.40 2.90 18.56
N ARG A 65 -2.18 3.11 19.87
CA ARG A 65 -0.84 3.44 20.38
C ARG A 65 0.20 2.39 19.99
N LEU A 66 -0.09 1.10 20.15
CA LEU A 66 0.84 0.03 19.75
C LEU A 66 1.16 0.08 18.26
N VAL A 67 0.12 0.18 17.42
CA VAL A 67 0.29 0.18 15.95
C VAL A 67 1.02 1.43 15.50
N THR A 68 0.62 2.61 15.95
CA THR A 68 1.25 3.88 15.58
C THR A 68 2.70 3.94 16.04
N SER A 69 3.01 3.52 17.27
CA SER A 69 4.41 3.48 17.74
C SER A 69 5.28 2.58 16.87
N TYR A 70 4.78 1.41 16.45
CA TYR A 70 5.48 0.55 15.51
C TYR A 70 5.64 1.20 14.12
N LEU A 71 4.60 1.85 13.59
CA LEU A 71 4.65 2.49 12.28
C LEU A 71 5.64 3.67 12.25
N ILE A 72 5.75 4.44 13.34
CA ILE A 72 6.73 5.52 13.47
C ILE A 72 8.15 4.95 13.39
N GLU A 73 8.47 3.94 14.22
CA GLU A 73 9.78 3.27 14.21
C GLU A 73 10.09 2.67 12.83
N TYR A 74 9.10 2.03 12.20
CA TYR A 74 9.25 1.47 10.86
C TYR A 74 9.55 2.54 9.81
N MET A 75 8.85 3.68 9.87
CA MET A 75 9.01 4.77 8.91
C MET A 75 10.35 5.49 9.05
N GLU A 76 10.87 5.64 10.28
CA GLU A 76 12.20 6.20 10.53
C GLU A 76 13.30 5.39 9.83
N GLY A 77 13.21 4.06 9.81
CA GLY A 77 14.14 3.21 9.04
C GLY A 77 14.00 3.35 7.53
N TRP A 78 12.80 3.67 7.04
CA TRP A 78 12.50 3.80 5.61
C TRP A 78 12.97 5.11 5.00
N ALA A 79 12.86 6.22 5.73
CA ALA A 79 13.20 7.55 5.26
C ALA A 79 14.71 7.74 5.03
N ASN A 80 15.55 6.97 5.74
CA ASN A 80 16.99 7.23 5.80
C ASN A 80 17.84 6.46 4.77
N GLU A 81 17.46 5.24 4.33
CA GLU A 81 18.27 4.45 3.37
C GLU A 81 17.46 3.60 2.36
N TYR A 82 16.30 3.06 2.76
CA TYR A 82 15.65 1.93 2.06
C TYR A 82 14.32 2.24 1.36
N ALA A 83 14.02 3.51 1.05
CA ALA A 83 12.77 3.89 0.39
C ALA A 83 12.46 2.98 -0.83
N TYR A 84 11.35 2.24 -0.72
CA TYR A 84 10.96 1.21 -1.70
C TYR A 84 10.63 1.79 -3.06
N ILE A 85 10.08 3.00 -3.10
CA ILE A 85 10.03 3.84 -4.30
C ILE A 85 10.85 5.09 -3.96
N LYS A 86 11.83 5.40 -4.80
CA LYS A 86 12.74 6.51 -4.58
C LYS A 86 12.06 7.83 -5.01
N ALA A 87 12.34 8.91 -4.29
CA ALA A 87 11.66 10.19 -4.47
C ALA A 87 11.93 10.83 -5.86
N ASP A 88 13.10 10.59 -6.44
CA ASP A 88 13.46 10.99 -7.81
C ASP A 88 12.51 10.42 -8.87
N LYS A 89 11.98 9.22 -8.63
CA LYS A 89 10.98 8.59 -9.52
C LYS A 89 9.57 9.15 -9.36
N LEU A 90 9.31 9.88 -8.29
CA LEU A 90 8.00 10.50 -8.01
C LEU A 90 7.91 11.94 -8.51
N GLY A 91 9.04 12.64 -8.65
CA GLY A 91 9.09 14.04 -9.12
C GLY A 91 8.35 14.28 -10.45
N PRO A 92 8.67 13.54 -11.53
CA PRO A 92 8.00 13.71 -12.83
C PRO A 92 6.49 13.47 -12.77
N LEU A 93 6.03 12.54 -11.92
CA LEU A 93 4.62 12.18 -11.78
C LEU A 93 3.80 13.26 -11.06
N LEU A 94 4.42 13.95 -10.11
CA LEU A 94 3.78 15.07 -9.40
C LEU A 94 3.62 16.28 -10.32
N GLU A 95 4.59 16.54 -11.20
CA GLU A 95 4.52 17.61 -12.19
C GLU A 95 3.43 17.32 -13.25
N GLU A 96 3.37 16.09 -13.78
CA GLU A 96 2.33 15.68 -14.74
C GLU A 96 0.91 15.72 -14.13
N GLY A 97 0.75 15.26 -12.88
CA GLY A 97 -0.54 15.31 -12.18
C GLY A 97 -1.04 16.72 -11.90
N MET A 98 -0.14 17.67 -11.60
CA MET A 98 -0.49 19.08 -11.45
C MET A 98 -0.92 19.73 -12.76
N VAL A 99 -0.33 19.32 -13.89
CA VAL A 99 -0.71 19.80 -15.23
C VAL A 99 -2.08 19.23 -15.66
N GLN A 100 -2.40 17.99 -15.29
CA GLN A 100 -3.72 17.40 -15.58
C GLN A 100 -4.86 17.94 -14.70
N ALA A 101 -4.58 18.26 -13.43
CA ALA A 101 -5.59 18.84 -12.52
C ALA A 101 -5.86 20.34 -12.76
N ALA A 102 -4.98 21.03 -13.49
CA ALA A 102 -5.10 22.45 -13.81
C ALA A 102 -5.80 22.73 -15.16
N ASN A 103 -6.16 21.70 -15.93
CA ASN A 103 -6.88 21.80 -17.20
C ASN A 103 -8.32 21.30 -17.10
#